data_AF-A0A814LU40-F1
#
_entry.id   AF-A0A814LU40-F1
#
_cell.length_a   1.000
_cell.length_b   1.000
_cell.length_c   1.000
_cell.angle_alpha   90.00
_cell.angle_beta   90.00
_cell.angle_gamma   90.00
#
_symmetry.space_group_name_H-M   'P 1'
#
loop_
_entity.id
_entity.type
_entity.pdbx_description
1 polymer ?
#
loop_
_entity_poly.entity_id
_entity_poly.type
_entity_poly.pdbx_seq_one_letter_code
_entity_poly.pdbx_strand_id
1 'polypeptide(L)'
;MVSDNISVPSLYVIKGIIILDNDGNRLLAKYYNQSYATIKEQKEFEKSLFNKTHKGSGDVILLDNWTIVYRNNVDLLFYVVGSTDENELMLNSVLTCLFDSLSTMLRKNVEKRYLYENLDLVMLTLDEICDDGIVLESDPMLIAQRVQLRQDDVPLGEQTVTQVLNHAKEQIKWSLLK
;
A
#
# COMPACT_ATOMS: atom_id res chain seq x y z
N MET A 1 -33.47 8.24 -27.22
CA MET A 1 -32.62 9.02 -26.30
C MET A 1 -31.85 8.01 -25.49
N VAL A 2 -30.66 7.64 -25.96
CA VAL A 2 -29.71 6.86 -25.16
C VAL A 2 -29.10 7.88 -24.23
N SER A 3 -29.53 7.88 -22.96
CA SER A 3 -28.85 8.61 -21.92
C SER A 3 -27.52 7.91 -21.71
N ASP A 4 -26.47 8.41 -22.39
CA ASP A 4 -25.10 8.11 -22.06
C ASP A 4 -24.91 8.50 -20.59
N ASN A 5 -24.99 7.51 -19.70
CA ASN A 5 -24.52 7.63 -18.33
C ASN A 5 -22.99 7.73 -18.42
N ILE A 6 -22.50 8.90 -18.78
CA ILE A 6 -21.10 9.25 -18.64
C ILE A 6 -20.87 9.23 -17.13
N SER A 7 -20.25 8.15 -16.64
CA SER A 7 -19.77 8.05 -15.25
C SER A 7 -18.87 9.27 -15.04
N VAL A 8 -19.31 10.17 -14.16
CA VAL A 8 -18.53 11.36 -13.85
C VAL A 8 -17.26 10.89 -13.17
N PRO A 9 -16.06 11.28 -13.63
CA PRO A 9 -14.81 10.85 -13.01
C PRO A 9 -14.81 11.27 -11.54
N SER A 10 -14.61 10.28 -10.66
CA SER A 10 -14.58 10.44 -9.21
C SER A 10 -13.14 10.32 -8.72
N LEU A 11 -12.77 11.14 -7.73
CA LEU A 11 -11.49 11.01 -7.03
C LEU A 11 -11.51 9.86 -6.00
N TYR A 12 -12.69 9.41 -5.60
CA TYR A 12 -12.90 8.37 -4.58
C TYR A 12 -12.76 6.97 -5.18
N VAL A 13 -11.56 6.68 -5.66
CA VAL A 13 -11.23 5.47 -6.41
C VAL A 13 -11.10 4.25 -5.49
N ILE A 14 -10.44 4.42 -4.35
CA ILE A 14 -10.10 3.32 -3.46
C ILE A 14 -11.24 3.10 -2.47
N LYS A 15 -11.77 1.88 -2.44
CA LYS A 15 -12.84 1.47 -1.52
C LYS A 15 -12.29 0.79 -0.28
N GLY A 16 -11.13 0.16 -0.40
CA GLY A 16 -10.39 -0.34 0.74
C GLY A 16 -9.02 -0.87 0.41
N ILE A 17 -8.16 -0.91 1.42
CA ILE A 17 -6.83 -1.51 1.38
C ILE A 17 -6.74 -2.52 2.51
N ILE A 18 -6.38 -3.75 2.19
CA ILE A 18 -6.42 -4.88 3.12
C ILE A 18 -5.09 -5.64 3.06
N ILE A 19 -4.60 -6.05 4.21
CA ILE A 19 -3.44 -6.92 4.39
C ILE A 19 -3.87 -8.10 5.26
N LEU A 20 -3.81 -9.31 4.70
CA LEU A 20 -4.09 -10.56 5.39
C LEU A 20 -2.80 -11.38 5.55
N ASP A 21 -2.77 -12.28 6.51
CA ASP A 21 -1.75 -13.33 6.56
C ASP A 21 -2.14 -14.54 5.69
N ASN A 22 -1.21 -15.48 5.57
CA ASN A 22 -1.39 -16.72 4.85
C ASN A 22 -2.44 -17.69 5.46
N ASP A 23 -3.00 -17.37 6.63
CA ASP A 23 -4.10 -18.10 7.25
C ASP A 23 -5.46 -17.39 7.05
N GLY A 24 -5.46 -16.23 6.40
CA GLY A 24 -6.65 -15.40 6.16
C GLY A 24 -7.03 -14.50 7.33
N ASN A 25 -6.16 -14.33 8.32
CA ASN A 25 -6.38 -13.38 9.41
C ASN A 25 -6.00 -11.96 8.98
N ARG A 26 -6.82 -11.00 9.38
CA ARG A 26 -6.58 -9.57 9.16
C ARG A 26 -5.36 -9.10 9.96
N LEU A 27 -4.36 -8.58 9.25
CA LEU A 27 -3.32 -7.73 9.86
C LEU A 27 -3.79 -6.28 9.89
N LEU A 28 -4.30 -5.80 8.75
CA LEU A 28 -4.73 -4.43 8.57
C LEU A 28 -5.87 -4.40 7.56
N ALA A 29 -6.91 -3.61 7.83
CA ALA A 29 -7.93 -3.29 6.83
C ALA A 29 -8.41 -1.85 7.03
N LYS A 30 -8.30 -1.02 5.98
CA LYS A 30 -8.93 0.29 5.90
C LYS A 30 -10.00 0.24 4.82
N TYR A 31 -11.23 0.59 5.18
CA TYR A 31 -12.36 0.71 4.26
C TYR A 31 -12.76 2.18 4.20
N TYR A 32 -12.78 2.74 3.00
CA TYR A 32 -13.06 4.16 2.77
C TYR A 32 -14.50 4.40 2.29
N ASN A 33 -15.25 3.33 2.00
CA ASN A 33 -16.68 3.41 1.72
C ASN A 33 -17.50 2.83 2.89
N GLN A 34 -18.78 3.22 2.94
CA GLN A 34 -19.73 2.68 3.92
C GLN A 34 -20.35 1.34 3.48
N SER A 35 -19.81 0.70 2.43
CA SER A 35 -20.38 -0.56 1.91
C SER A 35 -20.25 -1.73 2.89
N TYR A 36 -19.29 -1.66 3.82
CA TYR A 36 -19.14 -2.62 4.91
C TYR A 36 -19.21 -1.89 6.26
N ALA A 37 -20.43 -1.61 6.70
CA ALA A 37 -20.70 -0.82 7.90
C ALA A 37 -20.30 -1.53 9.19
N THR A 38 -20.32 -2.86 9.21
CA THR A 38 -20.01 -3.65 10.40
C THR A 38 -18.71 -4.45 10.26
N ILE A 39 -18.01 -4.64 11.38
CA ILE A 39 -16.83 -5.51 11.47
C ILE A 39 -17.16 -6.94 11.01
N LYS A 40 -18.41 -7.39 11.24
CA LYS A 40 -18.87 -8.71 10.84
C LYS A 40 -18.86 -8.86 9.31
N GLU A 41 -19.47 -7.92 8.60
CA GLU A 41 -19.52 -7.93 7.13
C GLU A 41 -18.13 -7.82 6.52
N GLN A 42 -17.25 -6.99 7.09
CA GLN A 42 -15.86 -6.89 6.64
C GLN A 42 -15.13 -8.25 6.75
N LYS A 43 -15.28 -8.95 7.88
CA LYS A 43 -14.66 -10.27 8.07
C LYS A 43 -15.23 -11.35 7.14
N GLU A 44 -16.53 -11.29 6.84
CA GLU A 44 -17.16 -12.20 5.87
C GLU A 44 -16.63 -11.96 4.45
N PHE A 45 -16.45 -10.69 4.06
CA PHE A 45 -15.82 -10.31 2.81
C PHE A 45 -14.35 -10.77 2.74
N GLU A 46 -13.54 -10.49 3.76
CA GLU A 46 -12.13 -10.89 3.83
C GLU A 46 -11.95 -12.40 3.73
N LYS A 47 -12.82 -13.17 4.39
CA LYS A 47 -12.81 -14.63 4.29
C LYS A 47 -13.10 -15.09 2.87
N SER A 48 -14.07 -14.46 2.20
CA SER A 48 -14.41 -14.77 0.80
C SER A 48 -13.29 -14.39 -0.16
N LEU A 49 -12.64 -13.25 0.10
CA LEU A 49 -11.47 -12.76 -0.64
C LEU A 49 -10.31 -13.74 -0.53
N PHE A 50 -9.90 -14.09 0.69
CA PHE A 50 -8.84 -15.04 0.95
C PHE A 50 -9.09 -16.40 0.29
N ASN A 51 -10.30 -16.95 0.42
CA ASN A 51 -10.67 -18.23 -0.19
C ASN A 51 -10.47 -18.23 -1.72
N LYS A 52 -10.69 -17.10 -2.39
CA LYS A 52 -10.48 -16.97 -3.84
C LYS A 52 -9.04 -16.72 -4.23
N THR A 53 -8.25 -16.03 -3.42
CA THR A 53 -6.92 -15.55 -3.83
C THR A 53 -5.73 -16.33 -3.27
N HIS A 54 -5.88 -17.03 -2.15
CA HIS A 54 -4.75 -17.69 -1.44
C HIS A 54 -3.97 -18.71 -2.27
N LYS A 55 -4.64 -19.37 -3.24
CA LYS A 55 -4.02 -20.33 -4.17
C LYS A 55 -3.70 -19.75 -5.55
N GLY A 56 -4.15 -18.53 -5.80
CA GLY A 56 -3.99 -17.88 -7.11
C GLY A 56 -2.66 -17.15 -7.20
N SER A 57 -2.02 -17.22 -8.36
CA SER A 57 -0.87 -16.40 -8.74
C SER A 57 -1.34 -15.18 -9.53
N GLY A 58 -2.29 -14.42 -8.99
CA GLY A 58 -3.04 -13.41 -9.75
C GLY A 58 -2.76 -11.98 -9.31
N ASP A 59 -3.00 -11.08 -10.27
CA ASP A 59 -2.90 -9.63 -10.13
C ASP A 59 -4.28 -8.98 -9.85
N VAL A 60 -5.38 -9.54 -10.38
CA VAL A 60 -6.74 -8.96 -10.31
C VAL A 60 -7.86 -10.01 -10.25
N ILE A 61 -8.94 -9.72 -9.51
CA ILE A 61 -10.19 -10.49 -9.49
C ILE A 61 -11.42 -9.57 -9.41
N LEU A 62 -12.57 -10.11 -9.78
CA LEU A 62 -13.88 -9.53 -9.50
C LEU A 62 -14.59 -10.33 -8.39
N LEU A 63 -14.98 -9.66 -7.31
CA LEU A 63 -15.70 -10.26 -6.18
C LEU A 63 -16.71 -9.26 -5.60
N ASP A 64 -17.96 -9.69 -5.40
CA ASP A 64 -19.04 -8.89 -4.81
C ASP A 64 -19.23 -7.50 -5.48
N ASN A 65 -19.11 -7.45 -6.82
CA ASN A 65 -19.11 -6.23 -7.62
C ASN A 65 -18.00 -5.23 -7.26
N TRP A 66 -16.86 -5.73 -6.78
CA TRP A 66 -15.64 -4.98 -6.62
C TRP A 66 -14.54 -5.51 -7.52
N THR A 67 -13.78 -4.59 -8.11
CA THR A 67 -12.53 -4.89 -8.80
C THR A 67 -11.43 -4.87 -7.75
N ILE A 68 -10.73 -5.98 -7.58
CA ILE A 68 -9.74 -6.15 -6.53
C ILE A 68 -8.43 -6.56 -7.16
N VAL A 69 -7.40 -5.72 -7.01
CA VAL A 69 -6.03 -6.11 -7.34
C VAL A 69 -5.35 -6.65 -6.08
N TYR A 70 -4.49 -7.65 -6.25
CA TYR A 70 -3.86 -8.29 -5.12
C TYR A 70 -2.45 -8.79 -5.44
N ARG A 71 -1.66 -8.96 -4.39
CA ARG A 71 -0.29 -9.47 -4.46
C ARG A 71 0.01 -10.33 -3.25
N ASN A 72 0.56 -11.51 -3.51
CA ASN A 72 1.04 -12.41 -2.46
C ASN A 72 2.56 -12.21 -2.27
N ASN A 73 3.03 -12.17 -1.03
CA ASN A 73 4.46 -12.10 -0.71
C ASN A 73 4.76 -12.85 0.58
N VAL A 74 5.58 -13.90 0.50
CA VAL A 74 5.95 -14.77 1.62
C VAL A 74 4.70 -15.27 2.36
N ASP A 75 4.37 -14.71 3.52
CA ASP A 75 3.26 -15.08 4.40
C ASP A 75 2.17 -13.99 4.48
N LEU A 76 2.16 -13.06 3.52
CA LEU A 76 1.26 -11.92 3.44
C LEU A 76 0.52 -11.84 2.10
N LEU A 77 -0.71 -11.34 2.16
CA LEU A 77 -1.55 -11.05 1.01
C LEU A 77 -2.02 -9.60 1.09
N PHE A 78 -1.66 -8.81 0.07
CA PHE A 78 -2.00 -7.41 -0.07
C PHE A 78 -3.13 -7.25 -1.07
N TYR A 79 -4.09 -6.36 -0.76
CA TYR A 79 -5.26 -6.12 -1.60
C TYR A 79 -5.57 -4.63 -1.69
N VAL A 80 -5.98 -4.19 -2.87
CA VAL A 80 -6.59 -2.88 -3.11
C VAL A 80 -7.94 -3.10 -3.80
N VAL A 81 -9.00 -2.55 -3.22
CA VAL A 81 -10.39 -2.72 -3.64
C VAL A 81 -10.86 -1.43 -4.30
N GLY A 82 -11.40 -1.51 -5.51
CA GLY A 82 -12.03 -0.42 -6.26
C GLY A 82 -13.41 -0.81 -6.79
N SER A 83 -14.18 0.16 -7.29
CA SER A 83 -15.45 -0.10 -7.97
C SER A 83 -15.24 -0.92 -9.25
N THR A 84 -16.30 -1.57 -9.75
CA THR A 84 -16.27 -2.35 -11.01
C THR A 84 -15.85 -1.55 -12.23
N ASP A 85 -16.08 -0.25 -12.24
CA ASP A 85 -15.78 0.67 -13.33
C ASP A 85 -14.41 1.35 -13.20
N GLU A 86 -13.67 1.08 -12.13
CA GLU A 86 -12.33 1.65 -11.92
C GLU A 86 -11.27 1.01 -12.82
N ASN A 87 -10.25 1.79 -13.16
CA ASN A 87 -9.11 1.29 -13.92
C ASN A 87 -8.21 0.40 -13.03
N GLU A 88 -8.11 -0.87 -13.38
CA GLU A 88 -7.26 -1.86 -12.70
C GLU A 88 -5.78 -1.44 -12.62
N LEU A 89 -5.25 -0.75 -13.63
CA LEU A 89 -3.86 -0.27 -13.64
C LEU A 89 -3.62 0.79 -12.56
N MET A 90 -4.63 1.64 -12.31
CA MET A 90 -4.57 2.62 -11.24
C MET A 90 -4.61 1.94 -9.87
N LEU A 91 -5.51 0.97 -9.67
CA LEU A 91 -5.52 0.19 -8.42
C LEU A 91 -4.19 -0.55 -8.22
N ASN A 92 -3.63 -1.11 -9.29
CA ASN A 92 -2.34 -1.80 -9.26
C ASN A 92 -1.17 -0.85 -8.96
N SER A 93 -1.25 0.41 -9.41
CA SER A 93 -0.25 1.42 -9.05
C SER A 93 -0.23 1.70 -7.54
N VAL A 94 -1.40 1.75 -6.90
CA VAL A 94 -1.54 1.90 -5.44
C VAL A 94 -1.00 0.68 -4.71
N LEU A 95 -1.35 -0.53 -5.18
CA LEU A 95 -0.85 -1.78 -4.60
C LEU A 95 0.68 -1.89 -4.70
N THR A 96 1.24 -1.54 -5.85
CA THR A 96 2.68 -1.54 -6.10
C THR A 96 3.38 -0.49 -5.24
N CYS A 97 2.84 0.72 -5.18
CA CYS A 97 3.34 1.81 -4.34
C CYS A 97 3.38 1.40 -2.85
N LEU A 98 2.31 0.79 -2.33
CA LEU A 98 2.27 0.26 -0.97
C LEU A 98 3.37 -0.77 -0.74
N PHE A 99 3.46 -1.77 -1.62
CA PHE A 99 4.45 -2.84 -1.46
C PHE A 99 5.89 -2.30 -1.52
N ASP A 100 6.21 -1.44 -2.48
CA ASP A 100 7.56 -0.92 -2.68
C ASP A 100 7.96 0.06 -1.56
N SER A 101 7.01 0.86 -1.04
CA SER A 101 7.22 1.70 0.15
C SER A 101 7.59 0.84 1.36
N LEU A 102 6.77 -0.17 1.65
CA LEU A 102 7.02 -1.08 2.78
C LEU A 102 8.31 -1.89 2.59
N SER A 103 8.60 -2.35 1.37
CA SER A 103 9.84 -3.05 1.04
C SER A 103 11.06 -2.17 1.28
N THR A 104 10.99 -0.89 0.94
CA THR A 104 12.08 0.06 1.20
C THR A 104 12.28 0.27 2.70
N MET A 105 11.21 0.53 3.44
CA MET A 105 11.33 0.81 4.88
C MET A 105 11.71 -0.42 5.70
N LEU A 106 11.19 -1.60 5.34
CA LEU A 106 11.48 -2.88 6.01
C LEU A 106 12.73 -3.58 5.46
N ARG A 107 13.56 -2.87 4.68
CA ARG A 107 14.84 -3.37 4.11
C ARG A 107 14.66 -4.71 3.38
N LYS A 108 13.61 -4.81 2.58
CA LYS A 108 13.18 -5.96 1.76
C LYS A 108 12.62 -7.15 2.54
N ASN A 109 12.46 -7.06 3.85
CA ASN A 109 11.86 -8.13 4.67
C ASN A 109 10.36 -7.88 4.87
N VAL A 110 9.58 -8.00 3.80
CA VAL A 110 8.12 -7.81 3.83
C VAL A 110 7.43 -9.13 4.23
N GLU A 111 7.49 -9.49 5.49
CA GLU A 111 6.82 -10.67 6.07
C GLU A 111 6.10 -10.31 7.37
N LYS A 112 5.15 -11.15 7.79
CA LYS A 112 4.21 -10.91 8.91
C LYS A 112 4.91 -10.38 10.16
N ARG A 113 6.05 -10.97 10.51
CA ARG A 113 6.82 -10.58 11.70
C ARG A 113 7.25 -9.11 11.67
N TYR A 114 7.96 -8.69 10.62
CA TYR A 114 8.47 -7.32 10.52
C TYR A 114 7.35 -6.29 10.36
N LEU A 115 6.25 -6.69 9.71
CA LEU A 115 5.07 -5.85 9.55
C LEU A 115 4.38 -5.57 10.90
N TYR A 116 4.29 -6.57 11.78
CA TYR A 116 3.80 -6.37 13.16
C TYR A 116 4.74 -5.55 14.03
N GLU A 117 6.05 -5.80 13.94
CA GLU A 117 7.06 -5.05 14.69
C GLU A 117 7.06 -3.55 14.31
N ASN A 118 6.56 -3.19 13.13
CA ASN A 118 6.53 -1.83 12.60
C ASN A 118 5.11 -1.40 12.16
N LEU A 119 4.07 -1.77 12.90
CA LEU A 119 2.68 -1.49 12.49
C LEU A 119 2.37 0.02 12.36
N ASP A 120 2.94 0.84 13.23
CA ASP A 120 2.75 2.30 13.19
C ASP A 120 3.27 2.90 11.88
N LEU A 121 4.44 2.44 11.43
CA LEU A 121 5.04 2.80 10.15
C LEU A 121 4.14 2.39 8.97
N VAL A 122 3.56 1.19 9.02
CA VAL A 122 2.66 0.67 7.98
C VAL A 122 1.39 1.53 7.91
N MET A 123 0.83 1.92 9.06
CA MET A 123 -0.36 2.78 9.12
C MET A 123 -0.08 4.16 8.52
N LEU A 124 1.06 4.78 8.87
CA LEU A 124 1.50 6.06 8.31
C LEU A 124 1.75 5.99 6.80
N THR A 125 2.30 4.87 6.33
CA THR A 125 2.51 4.61 4.88
C THR A 125 1.18 4.63 4.14
N LEU A 126 0.15 4.00 4.70
CA LEU A 126 -1.19 4.00 4.10
C LEU A 126 -1.83 5.38 4.08
N ASP A 127 -1.64 6.19 5.13
CA ASP A 127 -2.16 7.56 5.19
C ASP A 127 -1.49 8.48 4.14
N GLU A 128 -0.20 8.29 3.86
CA GLU A 128 0.46 9.02 2.77
C GLU A 128 -0.01 8.58 1.37
N ILE A 129 -0.41 7.32 1.21
CA ILE A 129 -0.87 6.78 -0.07
C ILE A 129 -2.30 7.20 -0.38
N CYS A 130 -3.19 7.10 0.61
CA CYS A 130 -4.63 7.24 0.38
C CYS A 130 -5.33 7.84 1.59
N ASP A 131 -6.15 8.87 1.35
CA ASP A 131 -7.00 9.52 2.34
C ASP A 131 -8.45 9.50 1.88
N ASP A 132 -9.34 8.93 2.69
CA ASP A 132 -10.77 8.74 2.39
C ASP A 132 -11.07 8.22 0.97
N GLY A 133 -10.23 7.31 0.47
CA GLY A 133 -10.39 6.69 -0.85
C GLY A 133 -9.80 7.50 -2.02
N ILE A 134 -9.19 8.64 -1.74
CA ILE A 134 -8.47 9.48 -2.70
C ILE A 134 -6.99 9.14 -2.63
N VAL A 135 -6.39 8.82 -3.78
CA VAL A 135 -4.94 8.59 -3.88
C VAL A 135 -4.21 9.92 -3.78
N LEU A 136 -3.34 10.06 -2.77
CA LEU A 136 -2.57 11.28 -2.50
C LEU A 136 -1.17 11.23 -3.10
N GLU A 137 -0.48 10.11 -2.96
CA GLU A 137 0.89 9.90 -3.42
C GLU A 137 1.04 8.50 -3.98
N SER A 138 1.79 8.38 -5.08
CA SER A 138 2.06 7.10 -5.75
C SER A 138 3.55 6.83 -5.96
N ASP A 139 4.43 7.76 -5.57
CA ASP A 139 5.87 7.53 -5.54
C ASP A 139 6.31 6.89 -4.19
N PRO A 140 6.74 5.63 -4.19
CA PRO A 140 7.12 4.93 -2.97
C PRO A 140 8.35 5.55 -2.28
N MET A 141 9.24 6.21 -3.02
CA MET A 141 10.44 6.83 -2.45
C MET A 141 10.08 8.09 -1.65
N LEU A 142 9.14 8.90 -2.16
CA LEU A 142 8.64 10.08 -1.45
C LEU A 142 7.90 9.69 -0.16
N ILE A 143 7.08 8.63 -0.21
CA ILE A 143 6.39 8.10 0.96
C ILE A 143 7.40 7.60 1.99
N ALA A 144 8.38 6.80 1.55
CA ALA A 144 9.47 6.30 2.40
C ALA A 144 10.17 7.42 3.16
N GLN A 145 10.54 8.48 2.44
CA GLN A 145 11.20 9.65 3.03
C GLN A 145 10.31 10.37 4.06
N ARG A 146 9.04 10.64 3.72
CA ARG A 146 8.12 11.39 4.60
C ARG A 146 7.78 10.63 5.87
N VAL A 147 7.56 9.32 5.76
CA VAL A 147 7.21 8.49 6.92
C VAL A 147 8.41 8.30 7.86
N GLN A 148 9.63 8.14 7.33
CA GLN A 148 10.84 8.04 8.17
C GLN A 148 11.12 9.34 8.94
N LEU A 149 10.89 10.50 8.32
CA LEU A 149 10.98 11.81 8.98
C LEU A 149 10.00 11.99 10.14
N ARG A 150 8.92 11.21 10.20
CA ARG A 150 7.95 11.25 11.31
C ARG A 150 8.33 10.36 12.49
N GLN A 151 9.24 9.39 12.29
CA GLN A 151 9.73 8.53 13.38
C GLN A 151 10.96 9.12 14.06
N ASP A 152 11.83 9.77 13.29
CA ASP A 152 12.96 10.51 13.81
C ASP A 152 12.55 11.99 13.88
N ASP A 153 12.26 12.51 15.09
CA ASP A 153 12.11 13.95 15.39
C ASP A 153 13.43 14.72 15.19
N VAL A 154 14.08 14.53 14.03
CA VAL A 154 15.37 15.11 13.68
C VAL A 154 15.11 16.19 12.63
N PRO A 155 15.51 17.45 12.89
CA PRO A 155 15.27 18.55 11.96
C PRO A 155 15.78 18.24 10.55
N LEU A 156 14.94 18.50 9.56
CA LEU A 156 15.16 18.23 8.12
C LEU A 156 16.55 18.63 7.60
N GLY A 157 17.18 19.66 8.20
CA GLY A 157 18.52 20.12 7.86
C GLY A 157 19.65 19.16 8.21
N GLU A 158 19.50 18.31 9.23
CA GLU A 158 20.57 17.37 9.66
C GLU A 158 20.59 16.09 8.80
N GLN A 159 19.42 15.67 8.29
CA GLN A 159 19.33 14.51 7.41
C GLN A 159 19.95 14.77 6.03
N THR A 160 19.72 15.96 5.44
CA THR A 160 20.33 16.34 4.17
C THR A 160 21.86 16.42 4.28
N VAL A 161 22.38 16.99 5.38
CA VAL A 161 23.83 17.07 5.62
C VAL A 161 24.44 15.68 5.80
N THR A 162 23.76 14.78 6.51
CA THR A 162 24.24 13.40 6.72
C THR A 162 24.25 12.59 5.42
N GLN A 163 23.21 12.73 4.59
CA GLN A 163 23.13 12.09 3.26
C GLN A 163 24.19 12.64 2.31
N VAL A 164 24.38 13.96 2.24
CA VAL A 164 25.41 14.61 1.41
C VAL A 164 26.82 14.22 1.88
N LEU A 165 27.06 14.15 3.20
CA LEU A 165 28.34 13.76 3.76
C LEU A 165 28.67 12.28 3.45
N ASN A 166 27.68 11.40 3.50
CA ASN A 166 27.87 9.99 3.15
C ASN A 166 28.15 9.82 1.65
N HIS A 167 27.42 10.54 0.79
CA HIS A 167 27.66 10.52 -0.65
C HIS A 167 29.05 11.10 -1.01
N ALA A 168 29.49 12.15 -0.31
CA ALA A 168 30.84 12.70 -0.45
C ALA A 168 31.92 11.73 0.02
N LYS A 169 31.72 11.03 1.15
CA LYS A 169 32.65 9.99 1.63
C LYS A 169 32.81 8.86 0.63
N GLU A 170 31.72 8.41 0.01
CA GLU A 170 31.80 7.38 -1.03
C GLU A 170 32.55 7.87 -2.25
N GLN A 171 32.29 9.08 -2.73
CA GLN A 171 33.04 9.65 -3.86
C GLN A 171 34.54 9.79 -3.57
N ILE A 172 34.91 10.20 -2.36
CA ILE A 172 36.33 10.26 -1.94
C ILE A 172 36.95 8.87 -1.91
N LYS A 173 36.24 7.86 -1.41
CA LYS A 173 36.71 6.47 -1.38
C LYS A 173 36.99 5.93 -2.78
N TRP A 174 36.12 6.21 -3.76
CA TRP A 174 36.34 5.84 -5.16
C TRP A 174 37.47 6.64 -5.82
N SER A 175 37.65 7.91 -5.44
CA SER A 175 38.75 8.74 -5.93
C SER A 175 40.13 8.33 -5.41
N LEU A 176 40.21 7.66 -4.25
CA LEU A 176 41.46 7.17 -3.64
C LEU A 176 41.85 5.75 -4.08
N LEU A 177 40.94 5.03 -4.74
CA LEU A 177 41.17 3.70 -5.31
C LEU A 177 41.60 3.74 -6.79
N LYS A 178 41.84 4.94 -7.32
CA LYS A 178 42.49 5.20 -8.61
C LYS A 178 43.90 5.73 -8.35
#